data_AF-A0AAW2QIT3-F1
#
_entry.id   AF-A0AAW2QIT3-F1
#
_cell.length_a   1.000
_cell.length_b   1.000
_cell.length_c   1.000
_cell.angle_alpha   90.00
_cell.angle_beta   90.00
_cell.angle_gamma   90.00
#
_symmetry.space_group_name_H-M   'P 1'
#
loop_
_entity.id
_entity.type
_entity.pdbx_description
1 polymer ?
#
loop_
_entity_poly.entity_id
_entity_poly.type
_entity_poly.pdbx_seq_one_letter_code
_entity_poly.pdbx_strand_id
1 'polypeptide(L)'
;MKAVPQCFESLLGDFSTINVSNVMLCLALASAPELETRILSQLKVVRKIGNLLEFVHAKEMEDFIEPTLGLCRAFLLRSVSSRTGFVHSKQPTLLYDSPNESSADQQPSIKDIIDFGANVGVLLELSKSCEVNIADLASECLVLLFKAAPREATMNFLMNLYKVSVLLETGRHGTSHLVVERVLHALGFSCRQYLLHSMILSICTSDMAKIEAIISDLRASNIKSIADASSRAAKELQRMHR
;
A
#
# COMPACT_ATOMS: atom_id res chain seq x y z
N MET A 1 2.22 -14.12 28.20
CA MET A 1 2.87 -13.20 27.26
C MET A 1 2.58 -11.74 27.62
N LYS A 2 3.28 -11.15 28.61
CA LYS A 2 3.19 -9.70 28.87
C LYS A 2 4.21 -8.87 28.06
N ALA A 3 5.26 -9.52 27.55
CA ALA A 3 6.36 -8.85 26.85
C ALA A 3 5.95 -8.25 25.50
N VAL A 4 5.06 -8.91 24.72
CA VAL A 4 4.68 -8.42 23.39
C VAL A 4 3.95 -7.07 23.46
N PRO A 5 2.90 -6.88 24.26
CA PRO A 5 2.31 -5.55 24.44
C PRO A 5 3.31 -4.49 24.89
N GLN A 6 4.22 -4.83 25.83
CA GLN A 6 5.24 -3.91 26.34
C GLN A 6 6.23 -3.44 25.26
N CYS A 7 6.57 -4.29 24.29
CA CYS A 7 7.42 -3.87 23.17
C CYS A 7 6.72 -2.78 22.33
N PHE A 8 5.42 -2.92 22.12
CA PHE A 8 4.61 -1.98 21.34
C PHE A 8 4.18 -0.74 22.15
N GLU A 9 4.28 -0.75 23.49
CA GLU A 9 4.05 0.45 24.33
C GLU A 9 4.97 1.61 23.93
N SER A 10 6.20 1.31 23.53
CA SER A 10 7.14 2.33 23.03
C SER A 10 6.64 3.03 21.76
N LEU A 11 5.94 2.32 20.87
CA LEU A 11 5.29 2.88 19.70
C LEU A 11 4.02 3.66 20.06
N LEU A 12 3.39 3.33 21.18
CA LEU A 12 2.18 4.00 21.69
C LEU A 12 2.47 5.33 22.38
N GLY A 13 3.73 5.58 22.78
CA GLY A 13 4.18 6.82 23.42
C GLY A 13 4.34 8.03 22.49
N ASP A 14 5.05 9.06 22.97
CA ASP A 14 5.41 10.24 22.18
C ASP A 14 6.59 9.91 21.23
N PHE A 15 6.43 10.24 19.95
CA PHE A 15 7.45 10.03 18.93
C PHE A 15 8.73 10.85 19.18
N SER A 16 8.68 11.92 19.99
CA SER A 16 9.88 12.66 20.39
C SER A 16 10.93 11.81 21.13
N THR A 17 10.52 10.69 21.72
CA THR A 17 11.38 9.78 22.49
C THR A 17 11.62 8.43 21.80
N ILE A 18 11.15 8.28 20.56
CA ILE A 18 11.22 7.01 19.85
C ILE A 18 12.65 6.68 19.43
N ASN A 19 13.02 5.41 19.58
CA ASN A 19 14.32 4.88 19.19
C ASN A 19 14.13 3.89 18.04
N VAL A 20 14.99 3.96 17.01
CA VAL A 20 14.98 3.04 15.86
C VAL A 20 15.06 1.58 16.30
N SER A 21 15.77 1.29 17.39
CA SER A 21 15.87 -0.04 17.99
C SER A 21 14.51 -0.58 18.46
N ASN A 22 13.64 0.30 18.97
CA ASN A 22 12.29 -0.09 19.37
C ASN A 22 11.42 -0.41 18.15
N VAL A 23 11.56 0.35 17.07
CA VAL A 23 10.88 0.08 15.79
C VAL A 23 11.34 -1.25 15.21
N MET A 24 12.66 -1.51 15.20
CA MET A 24 13.24 -2.78 14.75
C MET A 24 12.78 -3.96 15.61
N LEU A 25 12.67 -3.80 16.93
CA LEU A 25 12.14 -4.83 17.81
C LEU A 25 10.67 -5.15 17.48
N CYS A 26 9.85 -4.13 17.30
CA CYS A 26 8.44 -4.31 16.89
C CYS A 26 8.33 -4.97 15.52
N LEU A 27 9.21 -4.61 14.58
CA LEU A 27 9.31 -5.24 13.26
C LEU A 27 9.67 -6.72 13.38
N ALA A 28 10.70 -7.06 14.15
CA ALA A 28 11.11 -8.45 14.37
C ALA A 28 9.96 -9.29 14.96
N LEU A 29 9.25 -8.76 15.95
CA LEU A 29 8.08 -9.42 16.55
C LEU A 29 6.94 -9.58 15.56
N ALA A 30 6.58 -8.54 14.81
CA ALA A 30 5.50 -8.60 13.83
C ALA A 30 5.81 -9.55 12.66
N SER A 31 7.09 -9.75 12.35
CA SER A 31 7.57 -10.64 11.29
C SER A 31 7.70 -12.09 11.73
N ALA A 32 7.77 -12.37 13.03
CA ALA A 32 7.93 -13.72 13.56
C ALA A 32 6.69 -14.58 13.26
N PRO A 33 6.81 -15.70 12.50
CA PRO A 33 5.68 -16.55 12.17
C PRO A 33 5.03 -17.19 13.39
N GLU A 34 5.80 -17.42 14.47
CA GLU A 34 5.34 -18.01 15.74
C GLU A 34 4.40 -17.08 16.51
N LEU A 35 4.48 -15.77 16.29
CA LEU A 35 3.56 -14.83 16.92
C LEU A 35 2.20 -14.90 16.25
N GLU A 36 1.15 -15.24 16.98
CA GLU A 36 -0.19 -15.35 16.41
C GLU A 36 -0.73 -13.99 15.92
N THR A 37 -1.38 -13.97 14.75
CA THR A 37 -1.99 -12.75 14.17
C THR A 37 -3.05 -12.16 15.10
N ARG A 38 -3.73 -12.99 15.90
CA ARG A 38 -4.70 -12.53 16.91
C ARG A 38 -4.06 -11.63 17.97
N ILE A 39 -2.82 -11.88 18.35
CA ILE A 39 -2.10 -11.06 19.34
C ILE A 39 -1.84 -9.68 18.73
N LEU A 40 -1.33 -9.62 17.50
CA LEU A 40 -1.13 -8.35 16.78
C LEU A 40 -2.44 -7.55 16.64
N SER A 41 -3.53 -8.25 16.31
CA SER A 41 -4.88 -7.68 16.20
C SER A 41 -5.41 -7.09 17.52
N GLN A 42 -4.98 -7.64 18.67
CA GLN A 42 -5.37 -7.13 19.99
C GLN A 42 -4.61 -5.86 20.40
N LEU A 43 -3.43 -5.60 19.81
CA LEU A 43 -2.62 -4.42 20.13
C LEU A 43 -3.29 -3.11 19.67
N LYS A 44 -4.07 -3.15 18.57
CA LYS A 44 -4.73 -1.98 17.97
C LYS A 44 -3.77 -0.80 17.66
N VAL A 45 -2.60 -1.12 17.12
CA VAL A 45 -1.49 -0.18 16.90
C VAL A 45 -1.38 0.34 15.47
N VAL A 46 -2.20 -0.14 14.52
CA VAL A 46 -2.02 0.15 13.09
C VAL A 46 -2.04 1.64 12.81
N ARG A 47 -3.03 2.37 13.34
CA ARG A 47 -3.09 3.84 13.20
C ARG A 47 -1.84 4.52 13.75
N LYS A 48 -1.30 4.05 14.88
CA LYS A 48 -0.12 4.64 15.50
C LYS A 48 1.15 4.37 14.68
N ILE A 49 1.27 3.19 14.09
CA ILE A 49 2.35 2.85 13.15
C ILE A 49 2.25 3.74 11.89
N GLY A 50 1.04 3.94 11.37
CA GLY A 50 0.79 4.87 10.26
C GLY A 50 1.22 6.30 10.59
N ASN A 51 0.80 6.81 11.75
CA ASN A 51 1.20 8.13 12.22
C ASN A 51 2.72 8.25 12.42
N LEU A 52 3.39 7.16 12.83
CA LEU A 52 4.84 7.14 12.91
C LEU A 52 5.46 7.29 11.52
N LEU A 53 4.95 6.56 10.51
CA LEU A 53 5.42 6.67 9.13
C LEU A 53 5.32 8.11 8.61
N GLU A 54 4.17 8.76 8.84
CA GLU A 54 3.97 10.17 8.47
C GLU A 54 4.94 11.08 9.21
N PHE A 55 5.14 10.85 10.51
CA PHE A 55 6.06 11.63 11.33
C PHE A 55 7.52 11.49 10.85
N VAL A 56 8.02 10.27 10.66
CA VAL A 56 9.41 10.03 10.24
C VAL A 56 9.68 10.57 8.84
N HIS A 57 8.69 10.50 7.94
CA HIS A 57 8.76 11.12 6.61
C HIS A 57 8.77 12.65 6.71
N ALA A 58 7.83 13.24 7.45
CA ALA A 58 7.73 14.69 7.60
C ALA A 58 8.91 15.33 8.34
N LYS A 59 9.65 14.55 9.14
CA LYS A 59 10.84 14.96 9.88
C LYS A 59 12.14 14.51 9.22
N GLU A 60 12.08 13.89 8.05
CA GLU A 60 13.27 13.43 7.29
C GLU A 60 14.19 12.54 8.15
N MET A 61 13.61 11.68 8.98
CA MET A 61 14.35 10.76 9.84
C MET A 61 14.76 9.51 9.03
N GLU A 62 15.75 9.66 8.16
CA GLU A 62 16.17 8.63 7.17
C GLU A 62 16.37 7.24 7.79
N ASP A 63 17.10 7.15 8.91
CA ASP A 63 17.37 5.89 9.63
C ASP A 63 16.10 5.15 10.10
N PHE A 64 14.96 5.85 10.19
CA PHE A 64 13.69 5.29 10.65
C PHE A 64 12.77 4.89 9.50
N ILE A 65 12.95 5.42 8.28
CA ILE A 65 12.03 5.21 7.16
C ILE A 65 11.93 3.73 6.80
N GLU A 66 13.06 3.08 6.53
CA GLU A 66 13.09 1.67 6.13
C GLU A 66 12.55 0.74 7.24
N PRO A 67 12.98 0.84 8.52
CA PRO A 67 12.39 0.05 9.60
C PRO A 67 10.88 0.25 9.77
N THR A 68 10.38 1.48 9.58
CA THR A 68 8.97 1.81 9.74
C THR A 68 8.14 1.26 8.59
N LEU A 69 8.62 1.38 7.34
CA LEU A 69 8.02 0.72 6.18
C LEU A 69 8.04 -0.81 6.33
N GLY A 70 9.12 -1.38 6.84
CA GLY A 70 9.21 -2.79 7.18
C GLY A 70 8.12 -3.21 8.17
N LEU A 71 7.86 -2.40 9.20
CA LEU A 71 6.82 -2.66 10.19
C LEU A 71 5.41 -2.58 9.58
N CYS A 72 5.14 -1.57 8.74
CA CYS A 72 3.90 -1.50 7.97
C CYS A 72 3.70 -2.76 7.11
N ARG A 73 4.75 -3.15 6.36
CA ARG A 73 4.77 -4.34 5.51
C ARG A 73 4.46 -5.59 6.30
N ALA A 74 5.07 -5.77 7.48
CA ALA A 74 4.85 -6.93 8.34
C ALA A 74 3.38 -7.03 8.73
N PHE A 75 2.77 -5.97 9.26
CA PHE A 75 1.34 -5.98 9.63
C PHE A 75 0.42 -6.27 8.44
N LEU A 76 0.68 -5.64 7.30
CA LEU A 76 -0.08 -5.87 6.07
C LEU A 76 0.05 -7.32 5.60
N LEU A 77 1.26 -7.87 5.59
CA LEU A 77 1.52 -9.25 5.19
C LEU A 77 0.83 -10.24 6.14
N ARG A 78 0.86 -10.00 7.46
CA ARG A 78 0.15 -10.80 8.46
C ARG A 78 -1.36 -10.79 8.23
N SER A 79 -1.92 -9.66 7.78
CA SER A 79 -3.35 -9.53 7.49
C SER A 79 -3.80 -10.17 6.17
N VAL A 80 -2.90 -10.32 5.19
CA VAL A 80 -3.22 -10.96 3.90
C VAL A 80 -2.93 -12.46 3.95
N SER A 81 -1.88 -12.87 4.67
CA SER A 81 -1.48 -14.28 4.81
C SER A 81 -2.43 -15.09 5.70
N SER A 82 -3.28 -14.42 6.48
CA SER A 82 -4.42 -15.03 7.16
C SER A 82 -5.59 -15.29 6.19
N ARG A 83 -5.34 -15.50 4.90
CA ARG A 83 -6.36 -15.92 3.93
C ARG A 83 -5.85 -17.21 3.29
N THR A 84 -6.70 -18.24 3.22
CA THR A 84 -6.34 -19.54 2.67
C THR A 84 -5.81 -19.40 1.24
N GLY A 85 -4.66 -20.02 0.95
CA GLY A 85 -4.05 -20.02 -0.39
C GLY A 85 -3.23 -18.78 -0.77
N PHE A 86 -2.96 -17.83 0.14
CA PHE A 86 -2.10 -16.69 -0.17
C PHE A 86 -0.62 -17.10 -0.29
N VAL A 87 -0.06 -17.01 -1.50
CA VAL A 87 1.38 -17.06 -1.74
C VAL A 87 1.88 -15.63 -1.96
N HIS A 88 2.77 -15.18 -1.09
CA HIS A 88 3.39 -13.87 -1.24
C HIS A 88 4.26 -13.83 -2.51
N SER A 89 3.94 -12.92 -3.42
CA SER A 89 4.76 -12.60 -4.58
C SER A 89 4.97 -11.09 -4.65
N LYS A 90 6.21 -10.71 -4.98
CA LYS A 90 6.57 -9.31 -5.25
C LYS A 90 6.00 -8.78 -6.57
N GLN A 91 5.49 -9.67 -7.43
CA GLN A 91 4.88 -9.28 -8.70
C GLN A 91 3.47 -8.68 -8.49
N PRO A 92 3.06 -7.70 -9.30
CA PRO A 92 1.76 -7.06 -9.15
C PRO A 92 0.63 -7.97 -9.65
N THR A 93 -0.05 -8.64 -8.73
CA THR A 93 -1.15 -9.57 -9.06
C THR A 93 -2.55 -8.95 -9.05
N LEU A 94 -2.71 -7.65 -8.74
CA LEU A 94 -4.04 -7.05 -8.51
C LEU A 94 -5.00 -7.10 -9.72
N LEU A 95 -4.47 -7.22 -10.94
CA LEU A 95 -5.26 -7.19 -12.18
C LEU A 95 -5.33 -8.53 -12.93
N TYR A 96 -4.57 -9.54 -12.52
CA TYR A 96 -4.57 -10.86 -13.14
C TYR A 96 -5.38 -11.83 -12.26
N ASP A 97 -6.43 -12.38 -12.86
CA ASP A 97 -7.30 -13.47 -12.39
C ASP A 97 -8.27 -13.21 -11.20
N SER A 98 -9.50 -12.84 -11.59
CA SER A 98 -10.80 -13.15 -10.94
C SER A 98 -11.05 -14.69 -10.94
N PRO A 99 -12.16 -15.30 -10.43
CA PRO A 99 -13.38 -14.82 -9.77
C PRO A 99 -13.74 -15.59 -8.47
N ASN A 100 -14.28 -14.90 -7.45
CA ASN A 100 -15.18 -15.39 -6.38
C ASN A 100 -14.95 -14.58 -5.10
N GLU A 101 -15.79 -13.59 -4.86
CA GLU A 101 -16.07 -13.11 -3.49
C GLU A 101 -16.94 -14.14 -2.74
N SER A 102 -16.54 -15.42 -2.75
CA SER A 102 -17.28 -16.48 -2.09
C SER A 102 -16.35 -17.44 -1.37
N SER A 103 -15.95 -17.05 -0.17
CA SER A 103 -16.13 -17.88 1.03
C SER A 103 -15.69 -17.07 2.24
N ALA A 104 -16.66 -16.83 3.11
CA ALA A 104 -16.54 -16.17 4.39
C ALA A 104 -15.79 -17.03 5.41
N ASP A 105 -14.63 -17.56 5.06
CA ASP A 105 -13.73 -18.11 6.07
C ASP A 105 -12.98 -16.94 6.69
N GLN A 106 -13.62 -16.35 7.71
CA GLN A 106 -13.07 -15.33 8.59
C GLN A 106 -11.91 -15.92 9.40
N GLN A 107 -10.80 -16.19 8.74
CA GLN A 107 -9.52 -16.33 9.42
C GLN A 107 -9.19 -14.99 10.12
N PRO A 108 -8.53 -15.03 11.29
CA PRO A 108 -8.29 -13.83 12.08
C PRO A 108 -7.30 -12.90 11.37
N SER A 109 -7.81 -11.84 10.74
CA SER A 109 -7.05 -10.71 10.25
C SER A 109 -6.79 -9.69 11.37
N ILE A 110 -5.87 -8.75 11.12
CA ILE A 110 -5.64 -7.61 12.00
C ILE A 110 -6.84 -6.67 11.86
N LYS A 111 -7.60 -6.46 12.95
CA LYS A 111 -8.91 -5.80 12.91
C LYS A 111 -8.85 -4.33 12.51
N ASP A 112 -7.79 -3.65 12.92
CA ASP A 112 -7.53 -2.23 12.65
C ASP A 112 -6.66 -2.02 11.39
N ILE A 113 -6.43 -3.05 10.57
CA ILE A 113 -5.58 -2.94 9.37
C ILE A 113 -6.05 -1.87 8.38
N ILE A 114 -7.36 -1.62 8.36
CA ILE A 114 -8.00 -0.61 7.53
C ILE A 114 -7.47 0.82 7.82
N ASP A 115 -6.92 1.05 9.02
CA ASP A 115 -6.39 2.36 9.41
C ASP A 115 -5.17 2.77 8.59
N PHE A 116 -4.43 1.82 8.00
CA PHE A 116 -3.35 2.14 7.05
C PHE A 116 -3.84 2.80 5.76
N GLY A 117 -5.15 2.77 5.47
CA GLY A 117 -5.74 3.51 4.35
C GLY A 117 -5.36 5.00 4.36
N ALA A 118 -5.27 5.62 5.55
CA ALA A 118 -4.88 7.02 5.69
C ALA A 118 -3.46 7.30 5.17
N ASN A 119 -2.58 6.30 5.16
CA ASN A 119 -1.17 6.45 4.80
C ASN A 119 -0.89 6.25 3.31
N VAL A 120 -1.89 6.03 2.45
CA VAL A 120 -1.69 5.89 0.99
C VAL A 120 -0.92 7.07 0.42
N GLY A 121 -1.19 8.29 0.90
CA GLY A 121 -0.51 9.50 0.44
C GLY A 121 1.01 9.49 0.70
N VAL A 122 1.46 9.04 1.87
CA VAL A 122 2.89 8.95 2.21
C VAL A 122 3.56 7.74 1.54
N LEU A 123 2.84 6.62 1.38
CA LEU A 123 3.34 5.46 0.63
C LEU A 123 3.60 5.81 -0.84
N LEU A 124 2.73 6.61 -1.47
CA LEU A 124 2.95 7.12 -2.82
C LEU A 124 4.16 8.06 -2.91
N GLU A 125 4.42 8.86 -1.87
CA GLU A 125 5.60 9.74 -1.84
C GLU A 125 6.90 8.96 -1.70
N LEU A 126 6.97 8.05 -0.73
CA LEU A 126 8.12 7.18 -0.50
C LEU A 126 8.39 6.23 -1.68
N SER A 127 7.36 5.85 -2.44
CA SER A 127 7.52 5.08 -3.68
C SER A 127 8.29 5.83 -4.77
N LYS A 128 8.44 7.15 -4.66
CA LYS A 128 9.27 7.98 -5.55
C LYS A 128 10.70 8.16 -5.04
N SER A 129 11.08 7.54 -3.91
CA SER A 129 12.43 7.67 -3.37
C SER A 129 13.48 7.24 -4.38
N CYS A 130 14.63 7.93 -4.38
CA CYS A 130 15.80 7.52 -5.15
C CYS A 130 16.44 6.23 -4.59
N GLU A 131 16.19 5.94 -3.31
CA GLU A 131 16.61 4.71 -2.67
C GLU A 131 15.70 3.55 -3.09
N VAL A 132 16.26 2.64 -3.88
CA VAL A 132 15.53 1.52 -4.49
C VAL A 132 14.79 0.67 -3.45
N ASN A 133 15.40 0.44 -2.28
CA ASN A 133 14.78 -0.35 -1.21
C ASN A 133 13.55 0.34 -0.61
N ILE A 134 13.64 1.65 -0.34
CA ILE A 134 12.51 2.44 0.18
C ILE A 134 11.37 2.45 -0.84
N ALA A 135 11.69 2.68 -2.11
CA ALA A 135 10.70 2.70 -3.18
C ALA A 135 10.03 1.32 -3.39
N ASP A 136 10.81 0.22 -3.36
CA ASP A 136 10.27 -1.15 -3.44
C ASP A 136 9.35 -1.44 -2.26
N LEU A 137 9.81 -1.17 -1.02
CA LEU A 137 9.05 -1.44 0.20
C LEU A 137 7.76 -0.62 0.28
N ALA A 138 7.80 0.68 -0.04
CA ALA A 138 6.62 1.54 -0.01
C ALA A 138 5.57 1.12 -1.04
N SER A 139 6.00 0.83 -2.27
CA SER A 139 5.09 0.38 -3.33
C SER A 139 4.55 -1.04 -3.06
N GLU A 140 5.32 -1.90 -2.41
CA GLU A 140 4.87 -3.21 -1.96
C GLU A 140 3.83 -3.09 -0.83
N CYS A 141 4.05 -2.20 0.14
CA CYS A 141 3.07 -1.89 1.18
C CYS A 141 1.75 -1.42 0.56
N LEU A 142 1.80 -0.58 -0.47
CA LEU A 142 0.61 -0.13 -1.18
C LEU A 142 -0.16 -1.32 -1.79
N VAL A 143 0.53 -2.24 -2.47
CA VAL A 143 -0.12 -3.44 -3.04
C VAL A 143 -0.71 -4.35 -1.95
N LEU A 144 0.00 -4.55 -0.84
CA LEU A 144 -0.50 -5.34 0.27
C LEU A 144 -1.72 -4.69 0.93
N LEU A 145 -1.75 -3.35 1.01
CA LEU A 145 -2.89 -2.59 1.51
C LEU A 145 -4.13 -2.78 0.62
N PHE A 146 -3.97 -2.76 -0.70
CA PHE A 146 -5.07 -3.10 -1.63
C PHE A 146 -5.61 -4.53 -1.43
N LYS A 147 -4.77 -5.47 -1.00
CA LYS A 147 -5.21 -6.84 -0.67
C LYS A 147 -5.88 -6.91 0.71
N ALA A 148 -5.34 -6.20 1.70
CA ALA A 148 -5.78 -6.24 3.09
C ALA A 148 -7.08 -5.45 3.32
N ALA A 149 -7.16 -4.23 2.81
CA ALA A 149 -8.25 -3.27 2.98
C ALA A 149 -8.61 -2.61 1.63
N PRO A 150 -9.23 -3.36 0.69
CA PRO A 150 -9.44 -2.90 -0.69
C PRO A 150 -10.21 -1.59 -0.80
N ARG A 151 -11.24 -1.42 0.05
CA ARG A 151 -12.12 -0.25 0.06
C ARG A 151 -11.36 1.00 0.49
N GLU A 152 -10.68 0.94 1.64
CA GLU A 152 -9.95 2.07 2.22
C GLU A 152 -8.74 2.44 1.38
N ALA A 153 -8.04 1.45 0.83
CA ALA A 153 -6.95 1.65 -0.12
C ALA A 153 -7.43 2.41 -1.37
N THR A 154 -8.53 1.94 -1.98
CA THR A 154 -9.12 2.55 -3.18
C THR A 154 -9.53 3.99 -2.92
N MET A 155 -10.28 4.24 -1.84
CA MET A 155 -10.76 5.58 -1.51
C MET A 155 -9.60 6.57 -1.34
N ASN A 156 -8.59 6.22 -0.55
CA ASN A 156 -7.46 7.12 -0.30
C ASN A 156 -6.50 7.23 -1.49
N PHE A 157 -6.38 6.18 -2.32
CA PHE A 157 -5.62 6.25 -3.57
C PHE A 157 -6.25 7.22 -4.57
N LEU A 158 -7.57 7.16 -4.75
CA LEU A 158 -8.29 8.07 -5.64
C LEU A 158 -8.31 9.51 -5.12
N MET A 159 -8.29 9.73 -3.79
CA MET A 159 -8.09 11.07 -3.22
C MET A 159 -6.67 11.63 -3.42
N ASN A 160 -5.70 10.79 -3.79
CA ASN A 160 -4.31 11.16 -4.00
C ASN A 160 -3.87 11.03 -5.48
N LEU A 161 -4.79 11.12 -6.44
CA LEU A 161 -4.47 10.97 -7.88
C LEU A 161 -3.41 11.95 -8.39
N TYR A 162 -3.32 13.15 -7.82
CA TYR A 162 -2.23 14.08 -8.15
C TYR A 162 -0.85 13.47 -7.82
N LYS A 163 -0.69 12.78 -6.68
CA LYS A 163 0.55 12.07 -6.31
C LYS A 163 0.82 10.89 -7.23
N VAL A 164 -0.24 10.17 -7.62
CA VAL A 164 -0.16 9.06 -8.58
C VAL A 164 0.36 9.58 -9.93
N SER A 165 -0.18 10.70 -10.41
CA SER A 165 0.24 11.34 -11.66
C SER A 165 1.73 11.68 -11.62
N VAL A 166 2.18 12.33 -10.55
CA VAL A 166 3.59 12.71 -10.37
C VAL A 166 4.49 11.47 -10.37
N LEU A 167 4.11 10.38 -9.66
CA LEU A 167 4.89 9.14 -9.63
C LEU A 167 5.01 8.49 -11.00
N LEU A 168 3.91 8.42 -11.75
CA LEU A 168 3.92 7.82 -13.09
C LEU A 168 4.69 8.66 -14.10
N GLU A 169 4.69 10.00 -13.96
CA GLU A 169 5.52 10.91 -14.75
C GLU A 169 7.02 10.69 -14.48
N THR A 170 7.43 10.60 -13.21
CA THR A 170 8.84 10.37 -12.85
C THR A 170 9.34 8.97 -13.21
N GLY A 171 8.41 8.00 -13.37
CA GLY A 171 8.71 6.65 -13.87
C GLY A 171 9.41 6.57 -15.23
N ARG A 172 9.50 7.70 -15.95
CA ARG A 172 10.23 7.82 -17.22
C ARG A 172 11.75 7.96 -17.04
N HIS A 173 12.24 8.40 -15.87
CA HIS A 173 13.62 8.89 -15.73
C HIS A 173 14.36 8.47 -14.45
N GLY A 174 13.84 7.55 -13.64
CA GLY A 174 14.59 7.08 -12.46
C GLY A 174 13.84 6.12 -11.53
N THR A 175 12.51 6.08 -11.57
CA THR A 175 11.74 5.14 -10.74
C THR A 175 11.82 3.73 -11.30
N SER A 176 12.00 2.74 -10.41
CA SER A 176 11.97 1.31 -10.79
C SER A 176 10.70 0.96 -11.57
N HIS A 177 10.86 0.24 -12.69
CA HIS A 177 9.75 -0.20 -13.53
C HIS A 177 8.71 -1.02 -12.76
N LEU A 178 9.16 -1.77 -11.74
CA LEU A 178 8.27 -2.55 -10.88
C LEU A 178 7.34 -1.66 -10.05
N VAL A 179 7.83 -0.51 -9.57
CA VAL A 179 7.02 0.47 -8.83
C VAL A 179 5.94 1.04 -9.74
N VAL A 180 6.32 1.44 -10.96
CA VAL A 180 5.38 1.96 -11.97
C VAL A 180 4.32 0.91 -12.29
N GLU A 181 4.71 -0.35 -12.49
CA GLU A 181 3.80 -1.46 -12.76
C GLU A 181 2.82 -1.69 -11.60
N ARG A 182 3.29 -1.68 -10.34
CA ARG A 182 2.43 -1.79 -9.14
C ARG A 182 1.42 -0.66 -9.04
N VAL A 183 1.82 0.58 -9.35
CA VAL A 183 0.93 1.76 -9.30
C VAL A 183 -0.11 1.71 -10.41
N LEU A 184 0.26 1.29 -11.64
CA LEU A 184 -0.70 1.06 -12.72
C LEU A 184 -1.72 -0.02 -12.36
N HIS A 185 -1.27 -1.09 -11.70
CA HIS A 185 -2.14 -2.14 -11.20
C HIS A 185 -3.09 -1.63 -10.11
N ALA A 186 -2.59 -0.85 -9.15
CA ALA A 186 -3.38 -0.20 -8.11
C ALA A 186 -4.43 0.76 -8.69
N LEU A 187 -4.07 1.52 -9.72
CA LEU A 187 -4.99 2.43 -10.40
C LEU A 187 -6.12 1.66 -11.08
N GLY A 188 -5.81 0.67 -11.92
CA GLY A 188 -6.85 -0.14 -12.57
C GLY A 188 -7.76 -0.86 -11.56
N PHE A 189 -7.17 -1.36 -10.46
CA PHE A 189 -7.94 -1.98 -9.38
C PHE A 189 -8.87 -0.97 -8.70
N SER A 190 -8.37 0.23 -8.42
CA SER A 190 -9.15 1.32 -7.81
C SER A 190 -10.34 1.73 -8.69
N CYS A 191 -10.13 1.89 -10.00
CA CYS A 191 -11.20 2.19 -10.95
C CYS A 191 -12.28 1.10 -10.93
N ARG A 192 -11.87 -0.17 -10.93
CA ARG A 192 -12.79 -1.30 -10.86
C ARG A 192 -13.58 -1.31 -9.55
N GLN A 193 -12.91 -1.13 -8.41
CA GLN A 193 -13.54 -1.10 -7.08
C GLN A 193 -14.50 0.07 -6.90
N TYR A 194 -14.15 1.24 -7.42
CA TYR A 194 -15.00 2.43 -7.42
C TYR A 194 -16.36 2.14 -8.07
N LEU A 195 -16.35 1.47 -9.23
CA LEU A 195 -17.54 1.09 -9.97
C LEU A 195 -18.30 -0.07 -9.31
N LEU A 196 -17.62 -1.16 -8.94
CA LEU A 196 -18.24 -2.35 -8.37
C LEU A 196 -18.98 -2.05 -7.06
N HIS A 197 -18.46 -1.13 -6.25
CA HIS A 197 -19.04 -0.79 -4.94
C HIS A 197 -19.77 0.55 -4.93
N SER A 198 -20.03 1.16 -6.09
CA SER A 198 -20.73 2.45 -6.22
C SER A 198 -20.24 3.49 -5.22
N MET A 199 -18.91 3.66 -5.14
CA MET A 199 -18.31 4.54 -4.14
C MET A 199 -18.76 5.98 -4.35
N ILE A 200 -19.30 6.61 -3.30
CA ILE A 200 -19.67 8.02 -3.31
C ILE A 200 -18.41 8.85 -3.00
N LEU A 201 -17.52 8.96 -3.99
CA LEU A 201 -16.29 9.74 -3.90
C LEU A 201 -16.22 10.72 -5.07
N SER A 202 -16.06 12.01 -4.79
CA SER A 202 -15.82 13.02 -5.83
C SER A 202 -14.37 12.92 -6.28
N ILE A 203 -14.16 12.58 -7.56
CA ILE A 203 -12.83 12.47 -8.15
C ILE A 203 -12.56 13.72 -8.98
N CYS A 204 -11.38 14.30 -8.79
CA CYS A 204 -10.94 15.49 -9.52
C CYS A 204 -10.85 15.20 -11.03
N THR A 205 -11.65 15.89 -11.83
CA THR A 205 -11.70 15.67 -13.29
C THR A 205 -10.39 16.03 -13.99
N SER A 206 -9.67 17.06 -13.52
CA SER A 206 -8.38 17.43 -14.09
C SER A 206 -7.29 16.40 -13.79
N ASP A 207 -7.30 15.81 -12.58
CA ASP A 207 -6.36 14.74 -12.22
C ASP A 207 -6.63 13.48 -13.05
N MET A 208 -7.91 13.17 -13.29
CA MET A 208 -8.30 12.05 -14.15
C MET A 208 -7.84 12.24 -15.59
N ALA A 209 -8.08 13.41 -16.19
CA ALA A 209 -7.62 13.71 -17.54
C ALA A 209 -6.08 13.65 -17.66
N LYS A 210 -5.37 14.11 -16.61
CA LYS A 210 -3.91 14.02 -16.55
C LYS A 210 -3.44 12.55 -16.51
N ILE A 211 -4.07 11.72 -15.68
CA ILE A 211 -3.80 10.28 -15.60
C ILE A 211 -4.06 9.59 -16.94
N GLU A 212 -5.15 9.92 -17.63
CA GLU A 212 -5.47 9.36 -18.95
C GLU A 212 -4.37 9.63 -19.97
N ALA A 213 -3.88 10.87 -20.03
CA ALA A 213 -2.77 11.25 -20.91
C ALA A 213 -1.50 10.45 -20.57
N ILE A 214 -1.14 10.37 -19.29
CA ILE A 214 0.03 9.61 -18.84
C ILE A 214 -0.09 8.12 -19.20
N ILE A 215 -1.25 7.51 -18.99
CA ILE A 215 -1.48 6.10 -19.35
C ILE A 215 -1.39 5.90 -20.85
N SER A 216 -1.96 6.81 -21.65
CA SER A 216 -1.89 6.74 -23.11
C SER A 216 -0.44 6.70 -23.60
N ASP A 217 0.43 7.53 -23.02
CA ASP A 217 1.85 7.52 -23.31
C ASP A 217 2.53 6.23 -22.85
N LEU A 218 2.26 5.77 -21.62
CA LEU A 218 2.88 4.56 -21.06
C LEU A 218 2.48 3.27 -21.82
N ARG A 219 1.32 3.26 -22.49
CA ARG A 219 0.94 2.16 -23.39
C ARG A 219 1.88 2.00 -24.58
N ALA A 220 2.57 3.07 -24.98
CA ALA A 220 3.59 3.05 -26.03
C ALA A 220 5.01 2.75 -25.49
N SER A 221 5.15 2.40 -24.21
CA SER A 221 6.44 2.05 -23.61
C SER A 221 7.06 0.81 -24.28
N ASN A 222 8.38 0.83 -24.48
CA ASN A 222 9.15 -0.33 -24.94
C ASN A 222 9.26 -1.43 -23.87
N ILE A 223 8.83 -1.15 -22.63
CA ILE A 223 8.84 -2.11 -21.53
C ILE A 223 7.50 -2.81 -21.51
N LYS A 224 7.50 -4.07 -21.94
CA LYS A 224 6.29 -4.87 -22.12
C LYS A 224 5.38 -4.90 -20.88
N SER A 225 5.94 -5.11 -19.68
CA SER A 225 5.12 -5.19 -18.46
C SER A 225 4.41 -3.88 -18.14
N ILE A 226 5.05 -2.73 -18.39
CA ILE A 226 4.44 -1.40 -18.26
C ILE A 226 3.36 -1.21 -19.32
N ALA A 227 3.66 -1.48 -20.60
CA ALA A 227 2.69 -1.32 -21.68
C ALA A 227 1.42 -2.18 -21.46
N ASP A 228 1.61 -3.42 -21.00
CA ASP A 228 0.54 -4.35 -20.65
C ASP A 228 -0.28 -3.85 -19.46
N ALA A 229 0.39 -3.40 -18.38
CA ALA A 229 -0.27 -2.85 -17.19
C ALA A 229 -1.05 -1.57 -17.50
N SER A 230 -0.46 -0.64 -18.26
CA SER A 230 -1.13 0.58 -18.72
C SER A 230 -2.32 0.28 -19.61
N SER A 231 -2.22 -0.72 -20.49
CA SER A 231 -3.35 -1.15 -21.33
C SER A 231 -4.50 -1.72 -20.52
N ARG A 232 -4.23 -2.43 -19.41
CA ARG A 232 -5.27 -2.89 -18.47
C ARG A 232 -5.88 -1.73 -17.68
N ALA A 233 -5.05 -0.85 -17.11
CA ALA A 233 -5.51 0.30 -16.36
C ALA A 233 -6.40 1.22 -17.21
N ALA A 234 -6.02 1.46 -18.47
CA ALA A 234 -6.81 2.24 -19.43
C ALA A 234 -8.23 1.68 -19.62
N LYS A 235 -8.37 0.35 -19.72
CA LYS A 235 -9.69 -0.29 -19.89
C LYS A 235 -10.59 -0.08 -18.68
N GLU A 236 -10.03 -0.11 -17.47
CA GLU A 236 -10.80 0.14 -16.24
C GLU A 236 -11.16 1.62 -16.10
N LEU A 237 -10.23 2.51 -16.44
CA LEU A 237 -10.44 3.96 -16.39
C LEU A 237 -11.53 4.42 -17.36
N GLN A 238 -11.57 3.85 -18.57
CA GLN A 238 -12.63 4.11 -19.57
C GLN A 238 -14.03 3.72 -19.08
N ARG A 239 -14.15 2.76 -18.15
CA ARG A 239 -15.44 2.36 -17.58
C ARG A 239 -15.99 3.40 -16.60
N MET A 240 -15.13 4.25 -16.02
CA MET A 240 -15.55 5.28 -15.08
C MET A 240 -16.28 6.46 -15.74
N HIS A 241 -16.09 6.63 -17.04
CA HIS A 241 -16.72 7.69 -17.84
C HIS A 241 -18.07 7.27 -18.44
N ARG A 242 -18.54 6.05 -18.18
CA ARG A 242 -19.83 5.50 -18.64
C ARG A 242 -20.82 5.48 -17.50
#